data_AF-A0A924MZ22-F1
#
_entry.id   AF-A0A924MZ22-F1
#
_cell.length_a   1.000
_cell.length_b   1.000
_cell.length_c   1.000
_cell.angle_alpha   90.00
_cell.angle_beta   90.00
_cell.angle_gamma   90.00
#
_symmetry.space_group_name_H-M   'P 1'
#
loop_
_entity.id
_entity.type
_entity.pdbx_description
1 polymer ?
#
loop_
_entity_poly.entity_id
_entity_poly.type
_entity_poly.pdbx_seq_one_letter_code
_entity_poly.pdbx_strand_id
1 'polypeptide(L)'
;MSGTKEAPAPEPAVSEADQQIMDVINTVVSESFAKGTSAKFSLTAPDTLTVKKRDGTFAKKPHIGGEEFVCTGVYMGKRGKMIFQFQPTAAADYAQLELTEKQAQDLMGDFEAYAAQIIGRDLQLAKREAAEQSSLEAERAKLSDPSDVYSDLGFGSW
;
A
#
# COMPACT_ATOMS: atom_id res chain seq x y z
N MET A 1 41.69 1.13 -10.59
CA MET A 1 40.72 2.22 -10.38
C MET A 1 39.63 1.69 -9.46
N SER A 2 39.70 2.04 -8.16
CA SER A 2 38.74 1.57 -7.15
C SER A 2 37.60 2.56 -7.08
N GLY A 3 36.43 2.20 -7.63
CA GLY A 3 35.20 2.98 -7.52
C GLY A 3 34.52 2.63 -6.20
N THR A 4 34.63 3.50 -5.21
CA THR A 4 33.82 3.45 -4.00
C THR A 4 32.35 3.63 -4.40
N LYS A 5 31.58 2.54 -4.38
CA LYS A 5 30.11 2.61 -4.46
C LYS A 5 29.63 3.32 -3.21
N GLU A 6 29.26 4.58 -3.36
CA GLU A 6 28.51 5.34 -2.36
C GLU A 6 27.23 4.55 -2.04
N ALA A 7 27.06 4.17 -0.77
CA ALA A 7 25.85 3.50 -0.34
C ALA A 7 24.68 4.51 -0.48
N PRO A 8 23.51 4.10 -1.01
CA PRO A 8 22.37 4.99 -1.09
C PRO A 8 22.03 5.49 0.31
N ALA A 9 21.82 6.80 0.43
CA ALA A 9 21.43 7.44 1.67
C ALA A 9 20.22 6.70 2.28
N PRO A 10 20.17 6.51 3.61
CA PRO A 10 19.01 5.92 4.26
C PRO A 10 17.77 6.74 3.90
N GLU A 11 16.79 6.08 3.29
CA GLU A 11 15.55 6.73 2.87
C GLU A 11 14.85 7.34 4.10
N PRO A 12 14.23 8.53 3.96
CA PRO A 12 13.55 9.18 5.08
C PRO A 12 12.46 8.26 5.64
N ALA A 13 12.41 8.15 6.96
CA ALA A 13 11.37 7.41 7.65
C ALA A 13 10.00 7.99 7.30
N VAL A 14 9.05 7.10 7.02
CA VAL A 14 7.62 7.45 6.85
C VAL A 14 7.14 8.11 8.13
N SER A 15 6.45 9.26 8.03
CA SER A 15 5.92 9.94 9.21
C SER A 15 4.83 9.10 9.89
N GLU A 16 4.62 9.29 11.20
CA GLU A 16 3.57 8.55 11.93
C GLU A 16 2.17 8.82 11.33
N ALA A 17 1.92 10.06 10.87
CA ALA A 17 0.69 10.44 10.19
C ALA A 17 0.50 9.67 8.87
N ASP A 18 1.57 9.51 8.07
CA ASP A 18 1.51 8.73 6.84
C ASP A 18 1.26 7.24 7.12
N GLN A 19 1.80 6.71 8.21
CA GLN A 19 1.56 5.32 8.62
C GLN A 19 0.10 5.09 9.03
N GLN A 20 -0.49 6.02 9.79
CA GLN A 20 -1.90 5.96 10.16
C GLN A 20 -2.83 6.04 8.95
N ILE A 21 -2.55 6.93 7.99
CA ILE A 21 -3.27 7.00 6.72
C ILE A 21 -3.20 5.66 5.99
N MET A 22 -2.01 5.04 5.93
CA MET A 22 -1.84 3.74 5.28
C MET A 22 -2.66 2.65 5.97
N ASP A 23 -2.73 2.64 7.30
CA ASP A 23 -3.48 1.64 8.06
C ASP A 23 -5.00 1.77 7.85
N VAL A 24 -5.52 3.01 7.79
CA VAL A 24 -6.93 3.28 7.46
C VAL A 24 -7.25 2.79 6.06
N ILE A 25 -6.41 3.12 5.07
CA ILE A 25 -6.59 2.66 3.70
C ILE A 25 -6.52 1.14 3.62
N ASN A 26 -5.55 0.50 4.30
CA ASN A 26 -5.45 -0.96 4.34
C ASN A 26 -6.71 -1.61 4.90
N THR A 27 -7.28 -1.03 5.96
CA THR A 27 -8.51 -1.53 6.59
C THR A 27 -9.69 -1.44 5.62
N VAL A 28 -9.95 -0.26 5.06
CA VAL A 28 -11.08 -0.05 4.13
C VAL A 28 -10.96 -0.96 2.92
N VAL A 29 -9.77 -1.01 2.31
CA VAL A 29 -9.60 -1.79 1.09
C VAL A 29 -9.64 -3.29 1.38
N SER A 30 -9.13 -3.76 2.51
CA SER A 30 -9.27 -5.16 2.93
C SER A 30 -10.74 -5.53 3.14
N GLU A 31 -11.55 -4.64 3.72
CA GLU A 31 -12.99 -4.87 3.87
C GLU A 31 -13.73 -4.91 2.52
N SER A 32 -13.42 -4.00 1.60
CA SER A 32 -14.00 -3.99 0.26
C SER A 32 -13.63 -5.26 -0.51
N PHE A 33 -12.40 -5.78 -0.34
CA PHE A 33 -11.99 -7.07 -0.90
C PHE A 33 -12.70 -8.26 -0.24
N ALA A 34 -12.90 -8.24 1.07
CA ALA A 34 -13.63 -9.30 1.78
C ALA A 34 -15.12 -9.37 1.38
N LYS A 35 -15.71 -8.22 1.02
CA LYS A 35 -17.09 -8.12 0.51
C LYS A 35 -17.19 -8.41 -1.00
N GLY A 36 -16.09 -8.26 -1.73
CA GLY A 36 -16.00 -8.48 -3.18
C GLY A 36 -16.02 -9.95 -3.56
N THR A 37 -16.41 -10.23 -4.81
CA THR A 37 -16.26 -11.57 -5.38
C THR A 37 -14.78 -11.82 -5.70
N SER A 38 -14.24 -12.95 -5.25
CA SER A 38 -12.90 -13.37 -5.60
C SER A 38 -12.80 -13.57 -7.11
N ALA A 39 -11.96 -12.78 -7.77
CA ALA A 39 -11.74 -12.86 -9.20
C ALA A 39 -10.49 -13.69 -9.50
N LYS A 40 -10.59 -14.53 -10.54
CA LYS A 40 -9.47 -15.30 -11.08
C LYS A 40 -8.85 -14.53 -12.23
N PHE A 41 -7.53 -14.49 -12.25
CA PHE A 41 -6.72 -13.84 -13.27
C PHE A 41 -5.71 -14.83 -13.82
N SER A 42 -5.43 -14.72 -15.11
CA SER A 42 -4.35 -15.48 -15.75
C SER A 42 -3.22 -14.55 -16.12
N LEU A 43 -1.99 -14.98 -15.85
CA LEU A 43 -0.79 -14.26 -16.29
C LEU A 43 -0.73 -14.29 -17.82
N THR A 44 -0.63 -13.12 -18.46
CA THR A 44 -0.70 -13.01 -19.92
C THR A 44 0.65 -13.23 -20.61
N ALA A 45 1.75 -13.04 -19.88
CA ALA A 45 3.11 -13.13 -20.41
C ALA A 45 4.10 -13.66 -19.36
N PRO A 46 5.22 -14.28 -19.77
CA PRO A 46 6.30 -14.64 -18.87
C PRO A 46 6.94 -13.39 -18.23
N ASP A 47 7.16 -13.42 -16.92
CA ASP A 47 7.87 -12.35 -16.19
C ASP A 47 8.51 -12.87 -14.88
N THR A 48 9.39 -12.08 -14.28
CA THR A 48 10.01 -12.36 -12.98
C THR A 48 9.36 -11.52 -11.88
N LEU A 49 8.50 -12.18 -11.09
CA LEU A 49 7.59 -11.50 -10.17
C LEU A 49 8.00 -11.70 -8.71
N THR A 50 7.53 -10.80 -7.84
CA THR A 50 7.79 -10.91 -6.41
C THR A 50 6.79 -11.88 -5.80
N VAL A 51 7.29 -12.91 -5.15
CA VAL A 51 6.47 -13.87 -4.40
C VAL A 51 6.83 -13.84 -2.93
N LYS A 52 5.81 -14.01 -2.08
CA LYS A 52 5.94 -14.27 -0.66
C LYS A 52 5.92 -15.77 -0.42
N LYS A 53 7.02 -16.30 0.10
CA LYS A 53 7.15 -17.71 0.49
C LYS A 53 6.33 -18.00 1.74
N ARG A 54 6.14 -19.29 2.02
CA ARG A 54 5.38 -19.76 3.20
C ARG A 54 6.05 -19.41 4.53
N ASP A 55 7.37 -19.21 4.53
CA ASP A 55 8.15 -18.75 5.68
C ASP A 55 8.05 -17.22 5.90
N GLY A 56 7.26 -16.52 5.07
CA GLY A 56 7.10 -15.07 5.12
C GLY A 56 8.20 -14.27 4.42
N THR A 57 9.22 -14.93 3.89
CA THR A 57 10.29 -14.25 3.12
C THR A 57 9.85 -13.93 1.71
N PHE A 58 10.48 -12.91 1.11
CA PHE A 58 10.19 -12.49 -0.26
C PHE A 58 11.29 -12.95 -1.21
N ALA A 59 10.91 -13.36 -2.41
CA ALA A 59 11.85 -13.71 -3.47
C ALA A 59 11.30 -13.30 -4.84
N LYS A 60 12.19 -13.11 -5.80
CA LYS A 60 11.83 -13.00 -7.22
C LYS A 60 11.75 -14.40 -7.83
N LYS A 61 10.68 -14.70 -8.55
CA LYS A 61 10.51 -15.97 -9.26
C LYS A 61 10.12 -15.78 -10.72
N PRO A 62 10.69 -16.58 -11.63
CA PRO A 62 10.27 -16.59 -13.02
C PRO A 62 8.92 -17.31 -13.15
N HIS A 63 8.06 -16.73 -13.98
CA HIS A 63 6.77 -17.26 -14.41
C HIS A 63 6.78 -17.43 -15.93
N ILE A 64 6.02 -18.41 -16.42
CA ILE A 64 6.00 -18.78 -17.84
C ILE A 64 4.84 -18.13 -18.61
N GLY A 65 3.85 -17.56 -17.93
CA GLY A 65 2.60 -17.13 -18.54
C GLY A 65 1.57 -18.26 -18.57
N GLY A 66 0.30 -17.89 -18.44
CA GLY A 66 -0.84 -18.81 -18.37
C GLY A 66 -1.14 -19.34 -16.96
N GLU A 67 -0.32 -19.02 -15.95
CA GLU A 67 -0.63 -19.39 -14.57
C GLU A 67 -1.85 -18.61 -14.05
N GLU A 68 -2.71 -19.30 -13.32
CA GLU A 68 -3.93 -18.73 -12.73
C GLU A 68 -3.74 -18.34 -11.27
N PHE A 69 -4.30 -17.19 -10.92
CA PHE A 69 -4.25 -16.63 -9.58
C PHE A 69 -5.61 -16.07 -9.16
N VAL A 70 -5.87 -16.07 -7.85
CA VAL A 70 -7.02 -15.40 -7.24
C VAL A 70 -6.51 -14.15 -6.54
N CYS A 71 -7.09 -13.00 -6.82
CA CYS A 71 -6.77 -11.80 -6.04
C CYS A 71 -7.39 -11.93 -4.64
N THR A 72 -6.56 -11.99 -3.61
CA THR A 72 -6.99 -12.23 -2.21
C THR A 72 -6.99 -10.97 -1.36
N GLY A 73 -6.33 -9.91 -1.80
CA GLY A 73 -6.30 -8.66 -1.08
C GLY A 73 -5.38 -7.63 -1.71
N VAL A 74 -5.28 -6.49 -1.06
CA VAL A 74 -4.43 -5.37 -1.47
C VAL A 74 -4.06 -4.58 -0.23
N TYR A 75 -2.88 -3.97 -0.27
CA TYR A 75 -2.39 -3.11 0.79
C TYR A 75 -1.54 -1.98 0.21
N MET A 76 -1.36 -0.91 0.99
CA MET A 76 -0.46 0.18 0.69
C MET A 76 0.95 -0.18 1.16
N GLY A 77 1.88 -0.30 0.22
CA GLY A 77 3.29 -0.46 0.53
C GLY A 77 3.89 0.83 1.07
N LYS A 78 5.08 0.73 1.69
CA LYS A 78 5.81 1.84 2.36
C LYS A 78 6.04 3.11 1.53
N ARG A 79 5.82 3.05 0.23
CA ARG A 79 5.99 4.16 -0.72
C ARG A 79 4.66 4.71 -1.27
N GLY A 80 3.55 4.43 -0.59
CA GLY A 80 2.21 4.84 -1.02
C GLY A 80 1.75 4.16 -2.31
N LYS A 81 2.34 3.00 -2.66
CA LYS A 81 1.93 2.20 -3.83
C LYS A 81 1.03 1.08 -3.38
N MET A 82 -0.09 0.89 -4.08
CA MET A 82 -0.94 -0.28 -3.85
C MET A 82 -0.27 -1.54 -4.37
N ILE A 83 -0.21 -2.54 -3.51
CA ILE A 83 0.33 -3.86 -3.76
C ILE A 83 -0.82 -4.85 -3.61
N PHE A 84 -1.10 -5.56 -4.70
CA PHE A 84 -2.12 -6.58 -4.78
C PHE A 84 -1.53 -7.94 -4.48
N GLN A 85 -2.24 -8.71 -3.68
CA GLN A 85 -1.87 -10.06 -3.28
C GLN A 85 -2.71 -11.06 -4.07
N PHE A 86 -2.01 -12.00 -4.70
CA PHE A 86 -2.58 -13.01 -5.56
C PHE A 86 -2.19 -14.39 -5.05
N GLN A 87 -3.16 -15.26 -4.80
CA GLN A 87 -2.92 -16.64 -4.42
C GLN A 87 -2.95 -17.54 -5.67
N PRO A 88 -1.94 -18.38 -5.92
CA PRO A 88 -1.98 -19.31 -7.05
C PRO A 88 -3.11 -20.33 -6.87
N THR A 89 -3.83 -20.65 -7.95
CA THR A 89 -4.89 -21.67 -7.93
C THR A 89 -4.31 -23.08 -7.90
N ALA A 90 -3.16 -23.28 -8.54
CA ALA A 90 -2.41 -24.52 -8.55
C ALA A 90 -1.40 -24.59 -7.39
N ALA A 91 -0.94 -25.80 -7.08
CA ALA A 91 0.09 -26.00 -6.07
C ALA A 91 1.39 -25.29 -6.47
N ALA A 92 1.77 -24.29 -5.68
CA ALA A 92 3.02 -23.55 -5.81
C ALA A 92 3.85 -23.66 -4.52
N ASP A 93 5.15 -23.42 -4.65
CA ASP A 93 6.11 -23.41 -3.54
C ASP A 93 6.25 -22.05 -2.85
N TYR A 94 5.34 -21.11 -3.17
CA TYR A 94 5.14 -19.84 -2.49
C TYR A 94 3.68 -19.72 -2.05
N ALA A 95 3.41 -18.78 -1.13
CA ALA A 95 2.07 -18.55 -0.59
C ALA A 95 1.29 -17.54 -1.45
N GLN A 96 1.93 -16.44 -1.82
CA GLN A 96 1.30 -15.33 -2.54
C GLN A 96 2.25 -14.73 -3.56
N LEU A 97 1.68 -14.18 -4.62
CA LEU A 97 2.30 -13.32 -5.61
C LEU A 97 1.92 -11.87 -5.29
N GLU A 98 2.89 -10.95 -5.35
CA GLU A 98 2.66 -9.53 -5.10
C GLU A 98 2.96 -8.70 -6.34
N LEU A 99 1.97 -7.93 -6.79
CA LEU A 99 2.08 -7.04 -7.93
C LEU A 99 1.68 -5.62 -7.56
N THR A 100 2.40 -4.65 -8.11
CA THR A 100 1.92 -3.27 -8.12
C THR A 100 0.70 -3.15 -9.04
N GLU A 101 -0.13 -2.14 -8.84
CA GLU A 101 -1.28 -1.86 -9.71
C GLU A 101 -0.91 -1.88 -11.20
N LYS A 102 0.15 -1.18 -11.57
CA LYS A 102 0.63 -1.13 -12.96
C LYS A 102 1.04 -2.51 -13.47
N GLN A 103 1.80 -3.28 -12.69
CA GLN A 103 2.21 -4.63 -13.12
C GLN A 103 1.01 -5.56 -13.25
N ALA A 104 0.02 -5.44 -12.38
CA ALA A 104 -1.20 -6.23 -12.48
C ALA A 104 -2.01 -5.84 -13.73
N GLN A 105 -2.11 -4.55 -14.07
CA GLN A 105 -2.73 -4.10 -15.34
C GLN A 105 -1.98 -4.63 -16.57
N ASP A 106 -0.66 -4.61 -16.54
CA ASP A 106 0.18 -5.05 -17.66
C ASP A 106 0.17 -6.58 -17.85
N LEU A 107 0.06 -7.34 -16.75
CA LEU A 107 0.28 -8.80 -16.76
C LEU A 107 -0.96 -9.64 -16.50
N MET A 108 -2.02 -9.09 -15.92
CA MET A 108 -3.26 -9.82 -15.61
C MET A 108 -4.39 -9.32 -16.51
N GLY A 109 -4.90 -10.21 -17.37
CA GLY A 109 -6.04 -9.89 -18.23
C GLY A 109 -7.25 -9.43 -17.41
N ASP A 110 -7.95 -8.39 -17.88
CA ASP A 110 -9.18 -7.84 -17.27
C ASP A 110 -9.02 -7.28 -15.85
N PHE A 111 -7.78 -7.13 -15.36
CA PHE A 111 -7.54 -6.61 -14.02
C PHE A 111 -7.93 -5.14 -13.86
N GLU A 112 -7.78 -4.31 -14.89
CA GLU A 112 -8.17 -2.90 -14.87
C GLU A 112 -9.67 -2.73 -14.55
N ALA A 113 -10.53 -3.53 -15.20
CA ALA A 113 -11.97 -3.50 -14.96
C ALA A 113 -12.33 -3.95 -13.54
N TYR A 114 -11.65 -5.00 -13.05
CA TYR A 114 -11.82 -5.48 -11.68
C TYR A 114 -11.39 -4.42 -10.64
N ALA A 115 -10.23 -3.80 -10.83
CA ALA A 115 -9.74 -2.73 -9.97
C ALA A 115 -10.72 -1.55 -9.97
N ALA A 116 -11.23 -1.13 -11.13
CA ALA A 116 -12.25 -0.08 -11.20
C ALA A 116 -13.53 -0.43 -10.41
N GLN A 117 -13.96 -1.69 -10.45
CA GLN A 117 -15.17 -2.16 -9.77
C GLN A 117 -15.01 -2.28 -8.25
N ILE A 118 -13.88 -2.83 -7.77
CA ILE A 118 -13.66 -3.13 -6.35
C ILE A 118 -13.06 -1.92 -5.62
N ILE A 119 -12.16 -1.18 -6.27
CA ILE A 119 -11.33 -0.15 -5.65
C ILE A 119 -11.81 1.25 -6.02
N GLY A 120 -12.35 1.45 -7.23
CA GLY A 120 -12.58 2.78 -7.80
C GLY A 120 -13.39 3.73 -6.92
N ARG A 121 -14.44 3.23 -6.25
CA ARG A 121 -15.29 4.06 -5.38
C ARG A 121 -14.77 4.14 -3.94
N ASP A 122 -14.40 3.00 -3.37
CA ASP A 122 -14.08 2.90 -1.95
C ASP A 122 -12.67 3.43 -1.63
N LEU A 123 -11.71 3.28 -2.54
CA LEU A 123 -10.35 3.81 -2.35
C LEU A 123 -10.32 5.34 -2.44
N GLN A 124 -11.07 5.93 -3.37
CA GLN A 124 -11.13 7.39 -3.49
C GLN A 124 -11.77 8.02 -2.25
N LEU A 125 -12.82 7.38 -1.74
CA LEU A 125 -13.44 7.76 -0.48
C LEU A 125 -12.45 7.62 0.69
N ALA A 126 -11.80 6.46 0.83
CA ALA A 126 -10.82 6.20 1.89
C ALA A 126 -9.62 7.15 1.85
N LYS A 127 -9.09 7.47 0.67
CA LYS A 127 -8.00 8.44 0.50
C LYS A 127 -8.43 9.83 0.93
N ARG A 128 -9.66 10.24 0.59
CA ARG A 128 -10.20 11.54 0.98
C ARG A 128 -10.42 11.62 2.49
N GLU A 129 -11.03 10.59 3.08
CA GLU A 129 -11.29 10.53 4.52
C GLU A 129 -10.00 10.50 5.34
N ALA A 130 -9.01 9.73 4.91
CA ALA A 130 -7.70 9.66 5.58
C ALA A 130 -6.92 10.99 5.47
N ALA A 131 -7.00 11.68 4.32
CA ALA A 131 -6.40 13.01 4.16
C ALA A 131 -7.09 14.06 5.03
N GLU A 132 -8.42 14.01 5.15
CA GLU A 132 -9.21 14.91 6.00
C GLU A 132 -8.88 14.71 7.47
N GLN A 133 -8.83 13.46 7.96
CA GLN A 133 -8.41 13.14 9.33
C GLN A 133 -7.00 13.63 9.64
N SER A 134 -6.04 13.37 8.75
CA SER A 134 -4.66 13.85 8.94
C SER A 134 -4.57 15.37 8.98
N SER A 135 -5.36 16.08 8.17
CA SER A 135 -5.39 17.55 8.21
C SER A 135 -5.95 18.09 9.52
N LEU A 136 -7.02 17.48 10.05
CA LEU A 136 -7.63 17.85 11.33
C LEU A 136 -6.70 17.57 12.51
N GLU A 137 -5.97 16.45 12.48
CA GLU A 137 -4.99 16.12 13.50
C GLU A 137 -3.78 17.06 13.46
N ALA A 138 -3.32 17.44 12.27
CA ALA A 138 -2.28 18.45 12.12
C ALA A 138 -2.72 19.84 12.60
N GLU A 139 -3.96 20.25 12.34
CA GLU A 139 -4.53 21.50 12.88
C GLU A 139 -4.69 21.44 14.40
N ARG A 140 -5.16 20.31 14.94
CA ARG A 140 -5.30 20.10 16.38
C ARG A 140 -3.96 20.08 17.08
N ALA A 141 -2.93 19.49 16.47
CA ALA A 141 -1.56 19.52 16.98
C ALA A 141 -1.01 20.95 17.06
N LYS A 142 -1.25 21.77 16.01
CA LYS A 142 -0.89 23.19 16.00
C LYS A 142 -1.61 24.02 17.06
N LEU A 143 -2.88 23.70 17.35
CA LEU A 143 -3.66 24.36 18.40
C LEU A 143 -3.31 23.87 19.81
N SER A 144 -2.66 22.71 19.93
CA SER A 144 -2.31 22.08 21.20
C SER A 144 -0.97 22.50 21.76
N ASP A 145 -0.22 23.39 21.09
CA ASP A 145 0.98 24.02 21.66
C ASP A 145 0.56 25.18 22.59
N PRO A 146 0.45 24.94 23.91
CA PRO A 146 -0.11 25.93 24.84
C PRO A 146 0.96 26.94 25.27
N SER A 147 2.19 26.79 24.79
CA SER A 147 3.34 27.60 25.23
C SER A 147 3.40 28.98 24.56
N ASP A 148 2.77 29.15 23.39
CA ASP A 148 2.78 30.41 22.65
C ASP A 148 1.53 31.30 22.87
N VAL A 149 0.43 30.76 23.42
CA VAL A 149 -0.81 31.54 23.63
C VAL A 149 -0.79 32.36 24.93
N TYR A 150 0.12 32.07 25.86
CA TYR A 150 0.19 32.74 27.17
C TYR A 150 1.45 33.58 27.42
N SER A 151 2.38 33.66 26.47
CA SER A 151 3.57 34.53 26.58
C SER A 151 3.26 36.01 26.34
N ASP A 152 2.17 36.33 25.63
CA ASP A 152 1.70 37.70 25.36
C ASP A 152 0.67 38.23 26.37
N LEU A 153 0.15 37.39 27.26
CA LEU A 153 -0.69 37.82 28.39
C LEU A 153 0.24 38.28 29.51
N GLY A 154 0.79 39.48 29.36
CA GLY A 154 1.69 40.16 30.28
C GLY A 154 1.15 40.33 31.71
N PHE A 155 1.02 39.23 32.44
CA PHE A 155 0.92 39.23 33.88
C PHE A 155 2.31 39.49 34.43
N GLY A 156 2.60 40.79 34.55
CA GLY A 156 3.79 41.31 35.20
C GLY A 156 3.98 40.66 36.56
N SER A 157 5.18 40.14 36.77
CA SER A 157 5.74 39.85 38.07
C SER A 157 5.73 41.13 38.92
N TRP A 158 4.82 41.18 39.89
CA TRP A 158 4.81 42.11 41.03
C TRP A 158 4.37 41.35 42.28
#